data_AF-A0A1F7M1F5-F1
#
_entry.id   AF-A0A1F7M1F5-F1
#
_cell.length_a   1.000
_cell.length_b   1.000
_cell.length_c   1.000
_cell.angle_alpha   90.00
_cell.angle_beta   90.00
_cell.angle_gamma   90.00
#
_symmetry.space_group_name_H-M   'P 1'
#
loop_
_entity.id
_entity.type
_entity.pdbx_description
1 polymer ?
#
loop_
_entity_poly.entity_id
_entity_poly.type
_entity_poly.pdbx_seq_one_letter_code
_entity_poly.pdbx_strand_id
1 'polypeptide(L)'
;MYLRHTTRRKDGKVHRYWRLVRSVRVGRKVVQQTVAHLGELDAAGRARAQALARAITGDREQPDLFTVDAADEAIPVRLKQIRLERGRTFGDVWLGWTLWRALRLDELLERLLPEGREAVPWATMAAVLVLARLSEPSSELHIAETWYRGTALEDLLALPAPVVNDDRLYRALDRLLPHKLALEQHLVARLGALFALDYDLLLYDVTSVYFEGLAEANPLAQRGHSRDHRPDCKQVCLALVVTREGMPLGYEVFAGNRTGVTTVEEIVEAVEARYGVAQRIWVMDRGMTSEDNLQWLRETGRRYLVGTPKE
;
A
#
# COMPACT_ATOMS: atom_id res chain seq x y z
N MET A 1 40.80 -21.44 8.76
CA MET A 1 40.70 -22.45 9.82
C MET A 1 39.23 -22.61 10.10
N TYR A 2 38.75 -23.84 10.27
CA TYR A 2 37.33 -24.11 10.44
C TYR A 2 37.15 -25.36 11.30
N LEU A 3 35.94 -25.51 11.85
CA LEU A 3 35.58 -26.67 12.65
C LEU A 3 35.19 -27.85 11.76
N ARG A 4 35.69 -29.03 12.11
CA ARG A 4 35.25 -30.30 11.52
C ARG A 4 34.90 -31.28 12.63
N HIS A 5 33.89 -32.11 12.44
CA HIS A 5 33.54 -33.14 13.41
C HIS A 5 33.68 -34.55 12.83
N THR A 6 33.81 -35.52 13.72
CA THR A 6 33.70 -36.95 13.43
C THR A 6 32.66 -37.54 14.36
N THR A 7 31.80 -38.39 13.83
CA THR A 7 30.73 -39.03 14.59
C THR A 7 31.11 -40.47 14.91
N ARG A 8 31.01 -40.86 16.18
CA ARG A 8 31.24 -42.23 16.64
C ARG A 8 30.00 -42.74 17.36
N ARG A 9 29.51 -43.92 16.99
CA ARG A 9 28.43 -44.60 17.70
C ARG A 9 29.04 -45.64 18.66
N LYS A 10 28.70 -45.57 19.94
CA LYS A 10 29.13 -46.52 20.97
C LYS A 10 28.00 -46.71 21.98
N ASP A 11 27.72 -47.94 22.37
CA ASP A 11 26.71 -48.29 23.40
C ASP A 11 25.34 -47.64 23.14
N GLY A 12 24.90 -47.63 21.88
CA GLY A 12 23.63 -47.04 21.44
C GLY A 12 23.58 -45.51 21.37
N LYS A 13 24.59 -44.79 21.91
CA LYS A 13 24.69 -43.33 21.89
C LYS A 13 25.60 -42.83 20.76
N VAL A 14 25.27 -41.66 20.23
CA VAL A 14 26.02 -41.00 19.15
C VAL A 14 26.87 -39.88 19.76
N HIS A 15 28.18 -40.03 19.69
CA HIS A 15 29.17 -39.07 20.16
C HIS A 15 29.74 -38.27 18.99
N ARG A 16 29.84 -36.95 19.12
CA ARG A 16 30.40 -36.06 18.08
C ARG A 16 31.64 -35.36 18.63
N TYR A 17 32.79 -35.70 18.06
CA TYR A 17 34.08 -35.10 18.43
C TYR A 17 34.48 -34.03 17.43
N TRP A 18 34.77 -32.84 17.93
CA TRP A 18 35.14 -31.67 17.14
C TRP A 18 36.66 -31.49 17.12
N ARG A 19 37.15 -30.99 15.98
CA ARG A 19 38.55 -30.60 15.77
C ARG A 19 38.61 -29.29 15.00
N LEU A 20 39.59 -28.47 15.34
CA LEU A 20 39.96 -27.29 14.57
C LEU A 20 40.92 -27.71 13.47
N VAL A 21 40.63 -27.36 12.22
CA VAL A 21 41.41 -27.75 11.05
C VAL A 21 41.83 -26.52 10.28
N ARG A 22 43.05 -26.53 9.73
CA ARG A 22 43.54 -25.54 8.78
C ARG A 22 43.91 -26.23 7.47
N SER A 23 43.66 -25.56 6.35
CA SER A 23 44.10 -26.00 5.03
C SER A 23 45.50 -25.45 4.76
N VAL A 24 46.47 -26.32 4.48
CA VAL A 24 47.86 -25.94 4.17
C VAL A 24 48.19 -26.46 2.78
N ARG A 25 48.82 -25.63 1.95
CA ARG A 25 49.28 -26.04 0.62
C ARG A 25 50.66 -26.68 0.74
N VAL A 26 50.78 -27.95 0.33
CA VAL A 26 52.04 -28.70 0.28
C VAL A 26 52.30 -29.05 -1.17
N GLY A 27 53.18 -28.28 -1.82
CA GLY A 27 53.42 -28.34 -3.26
C GLY A 27 52.17 -27.99 -4.07
N ARG A 28 51.75 -28.89 -4.98
CA ARG A 28 50.54 -28.69 -5.81
C ARG A 28 49.23 -29.11 -5.13
N LYS A 29 49.27 -29.73 -3.93
CA LYS A 29 48.08 -30.25 -3.24
C LYS A 29 47.76 -29.40 -2.01
N VAL A 30 46.47 -29.24 -1.72
CA VAL A 30 45.98 -28.66 -0.45
C VAL A 30 45.67 -29.82 0.49
N VAL A 31 46.31 -29.84 1.66
CA VAL A 31 46.14 -30.86 2.68
C VAL A 31 45.53 -30.23 3.92
N GLN A 32 44.61 -30.96 4.56
CA GLN A 32 43.99 -30.53 5.80
C GLN A 32 44.84 -30.98 6.99
N GLN A 33 45.29 -30.03 7.80
CA GLN A 33 46.04 -30.28 9.02
C GLN A 33 45.16 -30.01 10.24
N THR A 34 45.03 -30.99 11.14
CA THR A 34 44.36 -30.78 12.43
C THR A 34 45.25 -29.90 13.30
N VAL A 35 44.69 -28.79 13.78
CA VAL A 35 45.36 -27.81 14.65
C VAL A 35 45.15 -28.19 16.12
N ALA A 36 43.91 -28.54 16.48
CA ALA A 36 43.57 -28.94 17.84
C ALA A 36 42.39 -29.93 17.86
N HIS A 37 42.42 -30.85 18.81
CA HIS A 37 41.28 -31.70 19.14
C HIS A 37 40.47 -31.02 20.26
N LEU A 38 39.21 -30.71 19.99
CA LEU A 38 38.33 -29.98 20.92
C LEU A 38 37.41 -30.91 21.72
N GLY A 39 37.42 -32.21 21.42
CA GLY A 39 36.60 -33.20 22.12
C GLY A 39 35.11 -33.06 21.81
N GLU A 40 34.26 -33.47 22.75
CA GLU A 40 32.81 -33.27 22.65
C GLU A 40 32.46 -31.84 23.05
N LEU A 41 31.77 -31.14 22.18
CA LEU A 41 31.31 -29.77 22.42
C LEU A 41 29.79 -29.72 22.42
N ASP A 42 29.22 -29.12 23.46
CA ASP A 42 27.83 -28.71 23.51
C ASP A 42 27.56 -27.56 22.52
N ALA A 43 26.31 -27.09 22.43
CA ALA A 43 25.96 -26.05 21.47
C ALA A 43 26.75 -24.74 21.68
N ALA A 44 26.92 -24.33 22.94
CA ALA A 44 27.64 -23.10 23.29
C ALA A 44 29.15 -23.22 23.03
N GLY A 45 29.76 -24.37 23.37
CA GLY A 45 31.15 -24.68 23.09
C GLY A 45 31.45 -24.69 21.60
N ARG A 46 30.53 -25.20 20.76
CA ARG A 46 30.66 -25.15 19.30
C ARG A 46 30.63 -23.72 18.77
N ALA A 47 29.68 -22.90 19.23
CA ALA A 47 29.56 -21.51 18.79
C ALA A 47 30.84 -20.71 19.12
N ARG A 48 31.35 -20.83 20.36
CA ARG A 48 32.61 -20.18 20.78
C ARG A 48 33.81 -20.66 19.97
N ALA A 49 33.93 -21.96 19.73
CA ALA A 49 35.03 -22.51 18.94
C ALA A 49 34.96 -22.07 17.47
N GLN A 50 33.76 -21.87 16.92
CA GLN A 50 33.56 -21.35 15.57
C GLN A 50 33.91 -19.87 15.47
N ALA A 51 33.49 -19.06 16.45
CA ALA A 51 33.88 -17.66 16.55
C ALA A 51 35.40 -17.48 16.67
N LEU A 52 36.05 -18.27 17.52
CA LEU A 52 37.51 -18.26 17.65
C LEU A 52 38.22 -18.67 16.35
N ALA A 53 37.71 -19.70 15.65
CA ALA A 53 38.27 -20.13 14.37
C ALA A 53 38.23 -19.02 13.31
N ARG A 54 37.13 -18.25 13.28
CA ARG A 54 36.94 -17.08 12.39
C ARG A 54 37.86 -15.92 12.76
N ALA A 55 37.96 -15.59 14.05
CA ALA A 55 38.84 -14.53 14.55
C ALA A 55 40.31 -14.80 14.19
N ILE A 56 40.76 -16.05 14.28
CA ILE A 56 42.14 -16.45 13.93
C ILE A 56 42.41 -16.30 12.43
N THR A 57 41.41 -16.46 11.56
CA THR A 57 41.63 -16.49 10.10
C THR A 57 41.39 -15.19 9.40
N GLY A 58 40.78 -14.21 10.07
CA GLY A 58 40.49 -12.91 9.47
C GLY A 58 39.54 -12.99 8.28
N ASP A 59 38.83 -14.12 8.11
CA ASP A 59 37.83 -14.30 7.06
C ASP A 59 36.63 -13.40 7.36
N ARG A 60 36.65 -12.21 6.77
CA ARG A 60 35.44 -11.45 6.48
C ARG A 60 34.78 -12.14 5.28
N GLU A 61 33.95 -13.14 5.53
CA GLU A 61 33.01 -13.60 4.50
C GLU A 61 32.18 -12.38 4.06
N GLN A 62 32.03 -12.19 2.74
CA GLN A 62 31.09 -11.22 2.19
C GLN A 62 29.70 -11.56 2.75
N PRO A 63 29.03 -10.65 3.48
CA PRO A 63 27.74 -10.97 4.03
C PRO A 63 26.73 -11.16 2.89
N ASP A 64 26.00 -12.27 2.96
CA ASP A 64 24.79 -12.49 2.17
C ASP A 64 23.69 -11.55 2.69
N LEU A 65 22.63 -11.30 1.91
CA LEU A 65 21.57 -10.32 2.28
C LEU A 65 20.87 -10.63 3.63
N PHE A 66 21.04 -11.87 4.14
CA PHE A 66 20.51 -12.35 5.42
C PHE A 66 21.58 -12.89 6.39
N THR A 67 22.88 -12.69 6.15
CA THR A 67 23.87 -13.04 7.18
C THR A 67 23.81 -12.01 8.29
N VAL A 68 23.18 -12.43 9.38
CA VAL A 68 23.28 -11.76 10.67
C VAL A 68 24.73 -11.83 11.12
N ASP A 69 25.31 -10.70 11.52
CA ASP A 69 26.60 -10.69 12.23
C ASP A 69 26.52 -11.75 13.32
N ALA A 70 27.48 -12.67 13.33
CA ALA A 70 27.48 -13.75 14.30
C ALA A 70 27.59 -13.11 15.68
N ALA A 71 26.46 -13.01 16.38
CA ALA A 71 26.41 -12.45 17.72
C ALA A 71 27.51 -13.13 18.56
N ASP A 72 28.36 -12.33 19.18
CA ASP A 72 29.47 -12.83 20.02
C ASP A 72 28.96 -13.69 21.19
N GLU A 73 27.67 -13.60 21.50
CA GLU A 73 27.01 -14.31 22.60
C GLU A 73 25.93 -15.27 22.10
N ALA A 74 26.16 -16.57 22.32
CA ALA A 74 25.17 -17.62 22.05
C ALA A 74 24.16 -17.71 23.19
N ILE A 75 22.91 -17.29 22.95
CA ILE A 75 21.82 -17.38 23.93
C ILE A 75 21.16 -18.78 23.81
N PRO A 76 21.06 -19.56 24.90
CA PRO A 76 20.40 -20.86 24.87
C PRO A 76 18.88 -20.71 24.76
N VAL A 77 18.29 -21.14 23.63
CA VAL A 77 16.84 -21.11 23.40
C VAL A 77 16.24 -22.50 23.56
N ARG A 78 15.13 -22.61 24.30
CA ARG A 78 14.34 -23.85 24.40
C ARG A 78 13.45 -23.98 23.17
N LEU A 79 13.90 -24.73 22.15
CA LEU A 79 13.19 -24.88 20.88
C LEU A 79 11.73 -25.31 21.02
N LYS A 80 11.41 -26.16 22.01
CA LYS A 80 10.04 -26.61 22.30
C LYS A 80 9.10 -25.51 22.81
N GLN A 81 9.64 -24.36 23.20
CA GLN A 81 8.89 -23.20 23.70
C GLN A 81 8.84 -22.06 22.67
N ILE A 82 9.46 -22.23 21.50
CA ILE A 82 9.32 -21.27 20.41
C ILE A 82 7.91 -21.38 19.86
N ARG A 83 7.19 -20.27 19.92
CA ARG A 83 5.86 -20.11 19.35
C ARG A 83 5.83 -18.84 18.51
N LEU A 84 5.12 -18.90 17.39
CA LEU A 84 4.81 -17.70 16.61
C LEU A 84 3.67 -16.99 17.32
N GLU A 85 3.95 -15.80 17.83
CA GLU A 85 2.93 -14.93 18.42
C GLU A 85 2.78 -13.69 17.54
N ARG A 86 1.53 -13.27 17.28
CA ARG A 86 1.21 -12.07 16.50
C ARG A 86 1.82 -12.08 15.08
N GLY A 87 1.47 -13.09 14.29
CA GLY A 87 1.74 -13.06 12.84
C GLY A 87 1.04 -11.85 12.21
N ARG A 88 1.78 -11.05 11.44
CA ARG A 88 1.28 -9.83 10.80
C ARG A 88 1.62 -9.81 9.32
N THR A 89 0.71 -9.29 8.50
CA THR A 89 0.98 -8.98 7.09
C THR A 89 1.85 -7.73 7.00
N PHE A 90 2.76 -7.70 6.04
CA PHE A 90 3.74 -6.62 5.89
C PHE A 90 3.83 -6.08 4.46
N GLY A 91 3.88 -6.97 3.45
CA GLY A 91 4.26 -6.58 2.09
C GLY A 91 3.32 -5.55 1.43
N ASP A 92 2.02 -5.78 1.55
CA ASP A 92 0.96 -4.91 1.02
C ASP A 92 0.96 -3.53 1.70
N VAL A 93 0.92 -3.50 3.03
CA VAL A 93 0.90 -2.25 3.80
C VAL A 93 2.20 -1.47 3.69
N TRP A 94 3.35 -2.14 3.58
CA TRP A 94 4.63 -1.50 3.33
C TRP A 94 4.71 -0.88 1.93
N LEU A 95 4.23 -1.60 0.91
CA LEU A 95 4.18 -1.07 -0.46
C LEU A 95 3.23 0.14 -0.52
N GLY A 96 2.04 0.02 0.06
CA GLY A 96 1.08 1.12 0.14
C GLY A 96 1.67 2.35 0.83
N TRP A 97 2.36 2.16 1.97
CA TRP A 97 3.01 3.25 2.68
C TRP A 97 4.14 3.88 1.86
N THR A 98 4.90 3.08 1.12
CA THR A 98 5.94 3.57 0.21
C THR A 98 5.35 4.42 -0.90
N LEU A 99 4.24 3.99 -1.51
CA LEU A 99 3.53 4.75 -2.54
C LEU A 99 2.92 6.04 -1.99
N TRP A 100 2.33 5.98 -0.79
CA TRP A 100 1.80 7.15 -0.08
C TRP A 100 2.86 8.27 0.06
N ARG A 101 4.07 7.89 0.48
CA ARG A 101 5.21 8.83 0.60
C ARG A 101 5.78 9.27 -0.74
N ALA A 102 5.80 8.39 -1.75
CA ALA A 102 6.22 8.76 -3.11
C ALA A 102 5.28 9.82 -3.72
N LEU A 103 3.98 9.71 -3.43
CA LEU A 103 2.95 10.69 -3.75
C LEU A 103 2.99 11.92 -2.83
N ARG A 104 3.82 11.93 -1.78
CA ARG A 104 3.94 13.02 -0.80
C ARG A 104 2.62 13.39 -0.14
N LEU A 105 1.76 12.38 0.08
CA LEU A 105 0.47 12.59 0.75
C LEU A 105 0.64 12.79 2.25
N ASP A 106 1.72 12.25 2.83
CA ASP A 106 2.20 12.56 4.18
C ASP A 106 2.47 14.06 4.34
N GLU A 107 3.36 14.63 3.51
CA GLU A 107 3.71 16.06 3.56
C GLU A 107 2.49 16.97 3.31
N LEU A 108 1.63 16.61 2.35
CA LEU A 108 0.44 17.38 2.03
C LEU A 108 -0.55 17.40 3.20
N LEU A 109 -0.88 16.23 3.73
CA LEU A 109 -1.93 16.11 4.73
C LEU A 109 -1.49 16.64 6.10
N GLU A 110 -0.22 16.53 6.47
CA GLU A 110 0.31 17.22 7.66
C GLU A 110 0.12 18.75 7.58
N ARG A 111 0.27 19.32 6.38
CA ARG A 111 0.05 20.76 6.16
C ARG A 111 -1.43 21.15 6.12
N LEU A 112 -2.28 20.33 5.50
CA LEU A 112 -3.72 20.61 5.37
C LEU A 112 -4.49 20.33 6.66
N LEU A 113 -4.02 19.36 7.44
CA LEU A 113 -4.62 18.89 8.69
C LEU A 113 -3.59 19.04 9.82
N PRO A 114 -3.24 20.28 10.21
CA PRO A 114 -2.28 20.50 11.29
C PRO A 114 -2.79 19.89 12.59
N GLU A 115 -1.85 19.44 13.42
CA GLU A 115 -2.15 18.84 14.71
C GLU A 115 -2.93 19.80 15.61
N GLY A 116 -4.05 19.31 16.12
CA GLY A 116 -4.89 19.99 17.10
C GLY A 116 -4.72 19.39 18.50
N ARG A 117 -5.86 19.11 19.15
CA ARG A 117 -5.92 18.52 20.50
C ARG A 117 -6.22 17.02 20.47
N GLU A 118 -6.27 16.43 19.28
CA GLU A 118 -6.51 15.02 19.09
C GLU A 118 -5.33 14.16 19.54
N ALA A 119 -5.65 12.95 20.03
CA ALA A 119 -4.63 11.99 20.46
C ALA A 119 -3.84 11.36 19.29
N VAL A 120 -4.40 11.39 18.08
CA VAL A 120 -3.78 10.85 16.86
C VAL A 120 -4.00 11.87 15.75
N PRO A 121 -2.97 12.28 15.00
CA PRO A 121 -3.13 13.23 13.89
C PRO A 121 -4.13 12.71 12.84
N TRP A 122 -4.94 13.62 12.29
CA TRP A 122 -5.91 13.25 11.24
C TRP A 122 -5.24 12.78 9.96
N ALA A 123 -4.06 13.31 9.63
CA ALA A 123 -3.23 12.85 8.52
C ALA A 123 -2.84 11.36 8.66
N THR A 124 -2.54 10.90 9.88
CA THR A 124 -2.24 9.48 10.15
C THR A 124 -3.48 8.60 9.96
N MET A 125 -4.65 9.04 10.44
CA MET A 125 -5.91 8.30 10.22
C MET A 125 -6.27 8.21 8.74
N ALA A 126 -6.01 9.27 7.97
CA ALA A 126 -6.17 9.27 6.51
C ALA A 126 -5.28 8.22 5.83
N ALA A 127 -4.02 8.11 6.25
CA ALA A 127 -3.12 7.07 5.77
C ALA A 127 -3.67 5.67 6.07
N VAL A 128 -4.15 5.41 7.30
CA VAL A 128 -4.76 4.12 7.66
C VAL A 128 -5.93 3.76 6.74
N LEU A 129 -6.85 4.71 6.50
CA LEU A 129 -8.01 4.49 5.63
C LEU A 129 -7.62 4.14 4.19
N VAL A 130 -6.66 4.88 3.62
CA VAL A 130 -6.22 4.66 2.24
C VAL A 130 -5.44 3.36 2.10
N LEU A 131 -4.56 3.05 3.05
CA LEU A 131 -3.79 1.81 3.04
C LEU A 131 -4.69 0.58 3.23
N ALA A 132 -5.71 0.68 4.07
CA ALA A 132 -6.74 -0.34 4.20
C ALA A 132 -7.49 -0.55 2.89
N ARG A 133 -7.98 0.54 2.28
CA ARG A 133 -8.72 0.46 1.01
C ARG A 133 -7.87 -0.13 -0.12
N LEU A 134 -6.56 0.12 -0.14
CA LEU A 134 -5.64 -0.44 -1.12
C LEU A 134 -5.33 -1.92 -0.89
N SER A 135 -5.19 -2.33 0.37
CA SER A 135 -4.72 -3.68 0.73
C SER A 135 -5.87 -4.68 0.84
N GLU A 136 -6.96 -4.29 1.51
CA GLU A 136 -8.13 -5.13 1.75
C GLU A 136 -9.39 -4.24 1.82
N PRO A 137 -10.03 -3.93 0.67
CA PRO A 137 -11.23 -3.10 0.65
C PRO A 137 -12.35 -3.66 1.55
N SER A 138 -12.62 -3.00 2.67
CA SER A 138 -13.60 -3.42 3.69
C SER A 138 -14.35 -2.23 4.30
N SER A 139 -15.16 -2.48 5.33
CA SER A 139 -15.73 -1.43 6.18
C SER A 139 -14.69 -0.89 7.18
N GLU A 140 -14.92 0.33 7.67
CA GLU A 140 -14.14 0.98 8.74
C GLU A 140 -14.20 0.17 10.05
N LEU A 141 -15.32 -0.50 10.32
CA LEU A 141 -15.44 -1.41 11.45
C LEU A 141 -14.46 -2.59 11.34
N HIS A 142 -14.35 -3.21 10.16
CA HIS A 142 -13.38 -4.30 9.94
C HIS A 142 -11.93 -3.81 10.09
N ILE A 143 -11.65 -2.58 9.65
CA ILE A 143 -10.33 -1.94 9.85
C ILE A 143 -10.01 -1.86 11.34
N ALA A 144 -10.93 -1.31 12.15
CA ALA A 144 -10.74 -1.11 13.58
C ALA A 144 -10.65 -2.44 14.37
N GLU A 145 -11.52 -3.40 14.08
CA GLU A 145 -11.65 -4.60 14.91
C GLU A 145 -10.70 -5.73 14.51
N THR A 146 -10.34 -5.82 13.23
CA THR A 146 -9.67 -7.01 12.68
C THR A 146 -8.44 -6.70 11.85
N TRP A 147 -8.58 -5.94 10.76
CA TRP A 147 -7.51 -5.80 9.78
C TRP A 147 -6.28 -5.09 10.34
N TYR A 148 -6.44 -3.95 11.02
CA TYR A 148 -5.29 -3.14 11.47
C TYR A 148 -4.31 -3.91 12.36
N ARG A 149 -4.82 -4.62 13.39
CA ARG A 149 -4.02 -5.46 14.30
C ARG A 149 -3.33 -6.66 13.62
N GLY A 150 -3.85 -7.08 12.47
CA GLY A 150 -3.29 -8.15 11.65
C GLY A 150 -2.16 -7.68 10.73
N THR A 151 -1.86 -6.38 10.70
CA THR A 151 -0.86 -5.78 9.80
C THR A 151 0.30 -5.17 10.58
N ALA A 152 1.42 -4.94 9.90
CA ALA A 152 2.58 -4.24 10.44
C ALA A 152 2.41 -2.71 10.50
N LEU A 153 1.22 -2.15 10.20
CA LEU A 153 0.99 -0.69 10.23
C LEU A 153 1.20 -0.08 11.61
N GLU A 154 0.91 -0.83 12.67
CA GLU A 154 1.19 -0.41 14.04
C GLU A 154 2.66 -0.01 14.22
N ASP A 155 3.59 -0.76 13.62
CA ASP A 155 5.02 -0.44 13.67
C ASP A 155 5.40 0.63 12.66
N LEU A 156 4.87 0.57 11.43
CA LEU A 156 5.22 1.50 10.35
C LEU A 156 4.79 2.94 10.65
N LEU A 157 3.65 3.12 11.32
CA LEU A 157 3.08 4.42 11.68
C LEU A 157 3.36 4.80 13.13
N ALA A 158 4.01 3.93 13.91
CA ALA A 158 4.15 4.07 15.37
C ALA A 158 2.80 4.37 16.06
N LEU A 159 1.73 3.69 15.62
CA LEU A 159 0.36 3.96 16.02
C LEU A 159 -0.27 2.71 16.65
N PRO A 160 -0.41 2.67 17.99
CA PRO A 160 -0.96 1.51 18.70
C PRO A 160 -2.36 1.12 18.23
N ALA A 161 -2.63 -0.18 18.09
CA ALA A 161 -3.94 -0.66 17.62
C ALA A 161 -5.15 -0.13 18.42
N PRO A 162 -5.11 0.00 19.77
CA PRO A 162 -6.29 0.46 20.53
C PRO A 162 -6.76 1.89 20.22
N VAL A 163 -5.92 2.74 19.60
CA VAL A 163 -6.32 4.11 19.23
C VAL A 163 -6.89 4.21 17.82
N VAL A 164 -6.85 3.12 17.02
CA VAL A 164 -7.51 3.01 15.72
C VAL A 164 -8.89 2.39 15.93
N ASN A 165 -9.89 3.25 16.13
CA ASN A 165 -11.30 2.85 16.28
C ASN A 165 -12.17 3.44 15.17
N ASP A 166 -13.36 2.85 15.02
CA ASP A 166 -14.36 3.21 14.03
C ASP A 166 -14.79 4.68 14.12
N ASP A 167 -15.04 5.20 15.33
CA ASP A 167 -15.36 6.62 15.56
C ASP A 167 -14.34 7.57 14.91
N ARG A 168 -13.04 7.26 15.08
CA ARG A 168 -11.96 8.07 14.49
C ARG A 168 -11.84 7.87 12.99
N LEU A 169 -12.05 6.65 12.50
CA LEU A 169 -12.03 6.36 11.06
C LEU A 169 -13.15 7.12 10.34
N TYR A 170 -14.38 7.10 10.86
CA TYR A 170 -15.49 7.86 10.29
C TYR A 170 -15.24 9.37 10.34
N ARG A 171 -14.82 9.91 11.50
CA ARG A 171 -14.55 11.35 11.62
C ARG A 171 -13.38 11.82 10.76
N ALA A 172 -12.41 10.96 10.44
CA ALA A 172 -11.31 11.32 9.56
C ALA A 172 -11.81 11.66 8.14
N LEU A 173 -12.88 11.02 7.67
CA LEU A 173 -13.50 11.36 6.38
C LEU A 173 -14.07 12.78 6.38
N ASP A 174 -14.73 13.19 7.47
CA ASP A 174 -15.24 14.56 7.64
C ASP A 174 -14.13 15.60 7.65
N ARG A 175 -12.94 15.23 8.15
CA ARG A 175 -11.75 16.09 8.12
C ARG A 175 -11.13 16.17 6.73
N LEU A 176 -11.15 15.09 5.96
CA LEU A 176 -10.58 15.04 4.62
C LEU A 176 -11.43 15.75 3.57
N LEU A 177 -12.75 15.62 3.66
CA LEU A 177 -13.69 16.09 2.63
C LEU A 177 -13.51 17.58 2.24
N PRO A 178 -13.32 18.54 3.17
CA PRO A 178 -13.09 19.95 2.83
C PRO A 178 -11.85 20.19 1.96
N HIS A 179 -10.91 19.25 1.93
CA HIS A 179 -9.65 19.36 1.22
C HIS A 179 -9.65 18.66 -0.14
N LYS A 180 -10.80 18.18 -0.63
CA LYS A 180 -10.94 17.48 -1.93
C LYS A 180 -10.15 18.16 -3.06
N LEU A 181 -10.38 19.46 -3.28
CA LEU A 181 -9.75 20.18 -4.39
C LEU A 181 -8.22 20.21 -4.26
N ALA A 182 -7.70 20.44 -3.05
CA ALA A 182 -6.26 20.46 -2.80
C ALA A 182 -5.63 19.08 -3.01
N LEU A 183 -6.34 18.01 -2.64
CA LEU A 183 -5.91 16.63 -2.87
C LEU A 183 -5.87 16.28 -4.35
N GLU A 184 -6.91 16.62 -5.12
CA GLU A 184 -6.96 16.41 -6.57
C GLU A 184 -5.80 17.13 -7.27
N GLN A 185 -5.62 18.43 -7.00
CA GLN A 185 -4.56 19.23 -7.60
C GLN A 185 -3.17 18.69 -7.27
N HIS A 186 -2.95 18.28 -6.02
CA HIS A 186 -1.68 17.69 -5.61
C HIS A 186 -1.42 16.37 -6.35
N LEU A 187 -2.40 15.47 -6.39
CA LEU A 187 -2.24 14.18 -7.06
C LEU A 187 -1.97 14.37 -8.56
N VAL A 188 -2.70 15.25 -9.25
CA VAL A 188 -2.44 15.55 -10.66
C VAL A 188 -1.02 16.07 -10.87
N ALA A 189 -0.57 17.03 -10.05
CA ALA A 189 0.79 17.56 -10.16
C ALA A 189 1.86 16.48 -9.89
N ARG A 190 1.65 15.62 -8.89
CA ARG A 190 2.59 14.54 -8.53
C ARG A 190 2.65 13.48 -9.63
N LEU A 191 1.51 13.03 -10.12
CA LEU A 191 1.44 12.04 -11.19
C LEU A 191 2.02 12.61 -12.50
N GLY A 192 1.73 13.87 -12.84
CA GLY A 192 2.35 14.56 -13.96
C GLY A 192 3.88 14.60 -13.87
N ALA A 193 4.43 14.88 -12.69
CA ALA A 193 5.88 14.88 -12.47
C ALA A 193 6.52 13.48 -12.50
N LEU A 194 5.81 12.45 -12.04
CA LEU A 194 6.33 11.08 -11.96
C LEU A 194 6.24 10.33 -13.30
N PHE A 195 5.19 10.58 -14.07
CA PHE A 195 4.84 9.79 -15.26
C PHE A 195 4.82 10.59 -16.57
N ALA A 196 5.09 11.91 -16.51
CA ALA A 196 5.00 12.81 -17.68
C ALA A 196 3.66 12.67 -18.41
N LEU A 197 2.57 12.76 -17.63
CA LEU A 197 1.22 12.53 -18.14
C LEU A 197 0.83 13.52 -19.24
N ASP A 198 0.16 12.97 -20.25
CA ASP A 198 -0.48 13.72 -21.32
C ASP A 198 -1.97 13.93 -20.97
N TYR A 199 -2.44 15.17 -21.11
CA TYR A 199 -3.82 15.56 -20.82
C TYR A 199 -4.64 15.87 -22.09
N ASP A 200 -4.14 15.47 -23.26
CA ASP A 200 -4.79 15.70 -24.55
C ASP A 200 -6.07 14.87 -24.74
N LEU A 201 -6.23 13.76 -24.02
CA LEU A 201 -7.40 12.89 -24.11
C LEU A 201 -7.91 12.54 -22.71
N LEU A 202 -9.18 12.87 -22.46
CA LEU A 202 -9.84 12.70 -21.18
C LEU A 202 -10.99 11.71 -21.31
N LEU A 203 -10.92 10.64 -20.53
CA LEU A 203 -11.99 9.64 -20.44
C LEU A 203 -12.95 10.07 -19.34
N TYR A 204 -14.22 10.21 -19.69
CA TYR A 204 -15.30 10.58 -18.78
C TYR A 204 -16.31 9.44 -18.67
N ASP A 205 -16.57 9.01 -17.43
CA ASP A 205 -17.61 8.03 -17.13
C ASP A 205 -18.37 8.38 -15.85
N VAL A 206 -19.59 7.86 -15.73
CA VAL A 206 -20.50 8.02 -14.59
C VAL A 206 -21.01 6.66 -14.17
N THR A 207 -20.69 6.29 -12.93
CA THR A 207 -21.21 5.09 -12.28
C THR A 207 -22.15 5.46 -11.13
N SER A 208 -22.93 4.50 -10.64
CA SER A 208 -23.78 4.67 -9.46
C SER A 208 -23.22 3.91 -8.29
N VAL A 209 -23.25 4.49 -7.08
CA VAL A 209 -22.95 3.79 -5.82
C VAL A 209 -24.18 3.82 -4.96
N TYR A 210 -24.67 2.64 -4.55
CA TYR A 210 -25.86 2.51 -3.74
C TYR A 210 -25.55 2.43 -2.23
N PHE A 211 -26.54 2.76 -1.41
CA PHE A 211 -26.47 2.64 0.04
C PHE A 211 -27.36 1.50 0.53
N GLU A 212 -26.90 0.82 1.58
CA GLU A 212 -27.75 -0.05 2.40
C GLU A 212 -28.31 0.77 3.56
N GLY A 213 -29.64 0.98 3.57
CA GLY A 213 -30.33 1.82 4.56
C GLY A 213 -31.10 2.99 3.94
N LEU A 214 -31.61 3.87 4.80
CA LEU A 214 -32.52 4.95 4.39
C LEU A 214 -31.81 6.22 3.91
N ALA A 215 -30.54 6.43 4.25
CA ALA A 215 -29.73 7.60 3.88
C ALA A 215 -30.45 8.95 4.06
N GLU A 216 -31.23 9.11 5.13
CA GLU A 216 -32.13 10.27 5.32
C GLU A 216 -31.39 11.60 5.44
N ALA A 217 -30.15 11.57 5.94
CA ALA A 217 -29.31 12.75 6.08
C ALA A 217 -28.53 13.11 4.80
N ASN A 218 -28.63 12.33 3.73
CA ASN A 218 -27.93 12.60 2.47
C ASN A 218 -28.92 13.05 1.37
N PRO A 219 -28.99 14.35 1.04
CA PRO A 219 -29.92 14.84 0.02
C PRO A 219 -29.60 14.32 -1.40
N LEU A 220 -28.34 13.95 -1.66
CA LEU A 220 -27.94 13.37 -2.95
C LEU A 220 -28.38 11.90 -3.08
N ALA A 221 -28.65 11.22 -1.96
CA ALA A 221 -29.08 9.83 -1.98
C ALA A 221 -30.53 9.70 -2.47
N GLN A 222 -30.69 9.47 -3.77
CA GLN A 222 -31.97 9.36 -4.47
C GLN A 222 -32.05 8.03 -5.22
N ARG A 223 -33.26 7.54 -5.49
CA ARG A 223 -33.45 6.35 -6.34
C ARG A 223 -33.31 6.75 -7.81
N GLY A 224 -32.59 5.93 -8.59
CA GLY A 224 -32.39 6.15 -10.01
C GLY A 224 -32.00 4.86 -10.74
N HIS A 225 -31.43 4.99 -11.92
CA HIS A 225 -30.94 3.84 -12.68
C HIS A 225 -29.67 3.29 -12.02
N SER A 226 -29.77 2.12 -11.39
CA SER A 226 -28.67 1.46 -10.68
C SER A 226 -27.87 0.56 -11.62
N ARG A 227 -26.56 0.78 -11.71
CA ARG A 227 -25.62 -0.08 -12.46
C ARG A 227 -25.48 -1.48 -11.84
N ASP A 228 -25.72 -1.59 -10.53
CA ASP A 228 -25.67 -2.84 -9.76
C ASP A 228 -27.02 -3.57 -9.70
N HIS A 229 -28.02 -3.14 -10.50
CA HIS A 229 -29.36 -3.72 -10.53
C HIS A 229 -30.09 -3.67 -9.17
N ARG A 230 -29.88 -2.60 -8.39
CA ARG A 230 -30.52 -2.34 -7.08
C ARG A 230 -31.47 -1.12 -7.11
N PRO A 231 -32.58 -1.17 -7.87
CA PRO A 231 -33.52 -0.05 -7.96
C PRO A 231 -34.26 0.24 -6.64
N ASP A 232 -34.23 -0.71 -5.70
CA ASP A 232 -34.79 -0.59 -4.35
C ASP A 232 -33.98 0.37 -3.47
N CYS A 233 -32.66 0.45 -3.70
CA CYS A 233 -31.73 1.26 -2.95
C CYS A 233 -31.68 2.72 -3.41
N LYS A 234 -31.45 3.63 -2.46
CA LYS A 234 -30.97 4.98 -2.78
C LYS A 234 -29.52 4.91 -3.22
N GLN A 235 -29.13 5.81 -4.11
CA GLN A 235 -27.78 5.87 -4.66
C GLN A 235 -27.31 7.31 -4.85
N VAL A 236 -26.04 7.46 -5.15
CA VAL A 236 -25.44 8.67 -5.74
C VAL A 236 -24.78 8.30 -7.07
N CYS A 237 -24.62 9.28 -7.95
CA CYS A 237 -23.87 9.11 -9.18
C CYS A 237 -22.45 9.67 -8.98
N LEU A 238 -21.44 8.86 -9.25
CA LEU A 238 -20.03 9.24 -9.22
C LEU A 238 -19.56 9.47 -10.65
N ALA A 239 -19.22 10.70 -10.97
CA ALA A 239 -18.58 11.09 -12.21
C ALA A 239 -17.06 11.09 -12.01
N LEU A 240 -16.32 10.40 -12.88
CA LEU A 240 -14.87 10.31 -12.82
C LEU A 240 -14.26 10.75 -14.15
N VAL A 241 -13.22 11.57 -14.07
CA VAL A 241 -12.41 11.97 -15.23
C VAL A 241 -10.99 11.44 -15.06
N VAL A 242 -10.52 10.69 -16.04
CA VAL A 242 -9.18 10.09 -16.05
C VAL A 242 -8.43 10.42 -17.34
N THR A 243 -7.10 10.37 -17.30
CA THR A 243 -6.26 10.47 -18.51
C THR A 243 -6.38 9.22 -19.38
N ARG A 244 -5.76 9.25 -20.56
CA ARG A 244 -5.61 8.08 -21.45
C ARG A 244 -5.02 6.86 -20.74
N GLU A 245 -4.08 7.08 -19.82
CA GLU A 245 -3.40 6.03 -19.03
C GLU A 245 -4.22 5.58 -17.81
N GLY A 246 -5.43 6.12 -17.61
CA GLY A 246 -6.31 5.80 -16.49
C GLY A 246 -5.97 6.55 -15.20
N MET A 247 -5.18 7.62 -15.25
CA MET A 247 -4.81 8.40 -14.05
C MET A 247 -5.94 9.37 -13.69
N PRO A 248 -6.43 9.36 -12.44
CA PRO A 248 -7.55 10.20 -12.05
C PRO A 248 -7.17 11.69 -11.99
N LEU A 249 -7.98 12.53 -12.64
CA LEU A 249 -7.87 13.99 -12.57
C LEU A 249 -8.79 14.60 -11.52
N GLY A 250 -9.92 13.94 -11.27
CA GLY A 250 -10.90 14.41 -10.32
C GLY A 250 -12.22 13.69 -10.50
N TYR A 251 -13.09 13.88 -9.54
CA TYR A 251 -14.43 13.29 -9.55
C TYR A 251 -15.46 14.31 -9.06
N GLU A 252 -16.73 14.11 -9.41
CA GLU A 252 -17.84 14.81 -8.76
C GLU A 252 -18.93 13.81 -8.37
N VAL A 253 -19.72 14.19 -7.36
CA VAL A 253 -20.82 13.38 -6.83
C VAL A 253 -22.13 14.10 -7.09
N PHE A 254 -23.01 13.43 -7.82
CA PHE A 254 -24.33 13.92 -8.19
C PHE A 254 -25.44 13.14 -7.48
N ALA A 255 -26.64 13.71 -7.45
CA ALA A 255 -27.81 13.03 -6.92
C ALA A 255 -28.09 11.73 -7.70
N GLY A 256 -28.52 10.67 -7.02
CA GLY A 256 -28.66 9.33 -7.60
C GLY A 256 -29.68 9.18 -8.73
N ASN A 257 -30.57 10.16 -8.89
CA ASN A 257 -31.56 10.24 -9.97
C ASN A 257 -31.10 11.11 -11.15
N ARG A 258 -29.87 11.62 -11.13
CA ARG A 258 -29.31 12.43 -12.22
C ARG A 258 -29.04 11.56 -13.43
N THR A 259 -29.43 12.02 -14.62
CA THR A 259 -29.12 11.36 -15.87
C THR A 259 -27.73 11.79 -16.35
N GLY A 260 -26.92 10.85 -16.85
CA GLY A 260 -25.53 11.13 -17.26
C GLY A 260 -25.38 12.19 -18.36
N VAL A 261 -26.44 12.44 -19.14
CA VAL A 261 -26.49 13.55 -20.11
C VAL A 261 -26.40 14.91 -19.41
N THR A 262 -27.02 15.06 -18.24
CA THR A 262 -27.12 16.35 -17.53
C THR A 262 -25.90 16.69 -16.68
N THR A 263 -24.83 15.88 -16.74
CA THR A 263 -23.61 16.07 -15.96
C THR A 263 -22.41 16.47 -16.82
N VAL A 264 -22.54 16.42 -18.16
CA VAL A 264 -21.43 16.67 -19.10
C VAL A 264 -20.92 18.10 -18.98
N GLU A 265 -21.80 19.10 -19.12
CA GLU A 265 -21.39 20.52 -19.07
C GLU A 265 -20.69 20.85 -17.73
N GLU A 266 -21.32 20.49 -16.60
CA GLU A 266 -20.81 20.74 -15.26
C GLU A 266 -19.41 20.13 -15.04
N ILE A 267 -19.18 18.89 -15.50
CA ILE A 267 -17.88 18.21 -15.37
C ILE A 267 -16.83 18.85 -16.28
N VAL A 268 -17.18 19.10 -17.53
CA VAL A 268 -16.25 19.67 -18.51
C VAL A 268 -15.76 21.04 -18.02
N GLU A 269 -16.68 21.89 -17.58
CA GLU A 269 -16.34 23.20 -17.03
C GLU A 269 -15.52 23.11 -15.73
N ALA A 270 -15.88 22.20 -14.82
CA ALA A 270 -15.15 22.02 -13.57
C ALA A 270 -13.70 21.58 -13.81
N VAL A 271 -13.47 20.65 -14.74
CA VAL A 271 -12.14 20.15 -15.09
C VAL A 271 -11.33 21.22 -15.82
N GLU A 272 -11.93 21.95 -16.75
CA GLU A 272 -11.27 23.01 -17.49
C GLU A 272 -10.94 24.22 -16.61
N ALA A 273 -11.80 24.56 -15.65
CA ALA A 273 -11.50 25.60 -14.66
C ALA A 273 -10.30 25.23 -13.77
N ARG A 274 -10.11 23.94 -13.48
CA ARG A 274 -9.00 23.45 -12.63
C ARG A 274 -7.70 23.29 -13.40
N TYR A 275 -7.76 22.85 -14.66
CA TYR A 275 -6.59 22.35 -15.38
C TYR A 275 -6.36 23.02 -16.75
N GLY A 276 -7.23 23.95 -17.16
CA GLY A 276 -7.16 24.64 -18.45
C GLY A 276 -7.87 23.91 -19.59
N VAL A 277 -7.93 24.57 -20.75
CA VAL A 277 -8.74 24.18 -21.92
C VAL A 277 -7.92 23.64 -23.11
N ALA A 278 -6.61 23.81 -23.11
CA ALA A 278 -5.80 23.58 -24.31
C ALA A 278 -5.72 22.08 -24.69
N GLN A 279 -6.00 21.80 -25.97
CA GLN A 279 -5.79 20.52 -26.67
C GLN A 279 -6.50 19.28 -26.09
N ARG A 280 -7.60 19.43 -25.37
CA ARG A 280 -8.35 18.28 -24.83
C ARG A 280 -9.31 17.66 -25.83
N ILE A 281 -9.43 16.34 -25.80
CA ILE A 281 -10.44 15.54 -26.48
C ILE A 281 -11.23 14.79 -25.41
N TRP A 282 -12.52 15.08 -25.29
CA TRP A 282 -13.42 14.42 -24.36
C TRP A 282 -13.95 13.12 -24.95
N VAL A 283 -13.68 12.00 -24.29
CA VAL A 283 -14.20 10.68 -24.68
C VAL A 283 -15.27 10.28 -23.69
N MET A 284 -16.48 10.03 -24.18
CA MET A 284 -17.64 9.69 -23.36
C MET A 284 -18.48 8.58 -23.99
N ASP A 285 -19.15 7.80 -23.14
CA ASP A 285 -20.05 6.75 -23.59
C ASP A 285 -21.35 7.34 -24.18
N ARG A 286 -21.99 6.57 -25.06
CA ARG A 286 -23.27 6.89 -25.71
C ARG A 286 -24.34 7.30 -24.71
N GLY A 287 -24.37 6.68 -23.53
CA GLY A 287 -25.35 6.97 -22.48
C GLY A 287 -25.32 8.40 -21.93
N MET A 288 -24.25 9.15 -22.19
CA MET A 288 -24.07 10.55 -21.77
C MET A 288 -24.23 11.55 -22.91
N THR A 289 -24.54 11.06 -24.11
CA THR A 289 -24.55 11.87 -25.32
C THR A 289 -25.98 12.33 -25.65
N SER A 290 -26.19 13.65 -25.76
CA SER A 290 -27.37 14.26 -26.37
C SER A 290 -26.94 15.22 -27.48
N GLU A 291 -27.84 15.52 -28.42
CA GLU A 291 -27.54 16.50 -29.47
C GLU A 291 -27.24 17.88 -28.89
N ASP A 292 -27.94 18.27 -27.82
CA ASP A 292 -27.71 19.53 -27.09
C ASP A 292 -26.27 19.58 -26.53
N ASN A 293 -25.80 18.51 -25.88
CA ASN A 293 -24.42 18.45 -25.36
C ASN A 293 -23.39 18.51 -26.50
N LEU A 294 -23.65 17.82 -27.61
CA LEU A 294 -22.75 17.83 -28.78
C LEU A 294 -22.72 19.19 -29.47
N GLN A 295 -23.87 19.86 -29.54
CA GLN A 295 -23.95 21.23 -30.04
C GLN A 295 -23.15 22.17 -29.13
N TRP A 296 -23.36 22.12 -27.81
CA TRP A 296 -22.61 22.92 -26.85
C TRP A 296 -21.09 22.70 -26.96
N LEU A 297 -20.63 21.44 -27.06
CA LEU A 297 -19.21 21.14 -27.28
C LEU A 297 -18.68 21.75 -28.59
N ARG A 298 -19.45 21.68 -29.68
CA ARG A 298 -19.05 22.29 -30.98
C ARG A 298 -18.99 23.81 -30.92
N GLU A 299 -20.00 24.45 -30.36
CA GLU A 299 -20.10 25.92 -30.26
C GLU A 299 -18.98 26.51 -29.39
N THR A 300 -18.54 25.76 -28.39
CA THR A 300 -17.45 26.15 -27.49
C THR A 300 -16.07 25.72 -27.98
N GLY A 301 -15.97 25.14 -29.18
CA GLY A 301 -14.70 24.74 -29.80
C GLY A 301 -14.03 23.53 -29.16
N ARG A 302 -14.76 22.74 -28.36
CA ARG A 302 -14.25 21.56 -27.68
C ARG A 302 -14.25 20.34 -28.60
N ARG A 303 -13.21 19.52 -28.53
CA ARG A 303 -13.10 18.28 -29.30
C ARG A 303 -13.66 17.11 -28.48
N TYR A 304 -14.34 16.19 -29.14
CA TYR A 304 -14.94 15.03 -28.49
C TYR A 304 -14.93 13.78 -29.37
N LEU A 305 -15.04 12.62 -28.72
CA LEU A 305 -15.29 11.31 -29.31
C LEU A 305 -16.40 10.64 -28.50
N VAL A 306 -17.52 10.33 -29.16
CA VAL A 306 -18.70 9.75 -28.52
C VAL A 306 -19.15 8.49 -29.24
N GLY A 307 -19.74 7.54 -28.50
CA GLY A 307 -20.44 6.41 -29.10
C GLY A 307 -21.78 6.86 -29.68
N THR A 308 -22.05 6.57 -30.96
CA THR A 308 -23.36 6.85 -31.58
C THR A 308 -24.32 5.66 -31.40
N PRO A 309 -25.65 5.89 -31.33
CA PRO A 309 -26.62 4.81 -31.46
C PRO A 309 -26.42 4.04 -32.77
N LYS A 310 -26.70 2.73 -32.75
CA LYS A 310 -26.84 1.98 -34.00
C LYS A 310 -28.09 2.49 -34.70
N GLU A 311 -27.94 2.87 -35.97
CA GLU A 311 -29.04 3.13 -36.91
C GLU A 311 -29.90 1.88 -37.13
#